data_AF-A0A1F6NXS1-F1
#
_entry.id   AF-A0A1F6NXS1-F1
#
_cell.length_a   1.000
_cell.length_b   1.000
_cell.length_c   1.000
_cell.angle_alpha   90.00
_cell.angle_beta   90.00
_cell.angle_gamma   90.00
#
_symmetry.space_group_name_H-M   'P 1'
#
loop_
_entity.id
_entity.type
_entity.pdbx_description
1 polymer ?
#
loop_
_entity_poly.entity_id
_entity_poly.type
_entity_poly.pdbx_seq_one_letter_code
_entity_poly.pdbx_strand_id
1 'polypeptide(L)'
;MLRDYIFKQRKENVFIFPNVYVIGHVFTYGLKNVLRGKSFGETRCVYRDNVMYWYASSSQIKSSAEELIYQLKSDPNLIKKNSKLFTKLSNSLLTFVKNVSTKDLSKFSNAELSQFWKQYLQMYEAAYICSEPLVILLEEKLSPLLFDYLKKLINGDRQDYSAMYNILVSPAEKSFVKREEDDLTKLALKIRNNKIKNKKLVIKNHTRQYFWVPFDYGMYIWNEKYFTEVLRLMIKNPKLAEKIKSSEKYFKNLSIRQRGLEKELKISPEYRAYFKIMRQGGYLMDYKKEIFTQVHFWAERILAETGRRLGIKRELVQYYLPQEVFLALKTGKIILKEILEQRQKHCYVWWQGKNIDVKLNDPDARMAEYLLPEEVSTGKLDGIIASAGFCSGKVKVLHSANEVNKVEQGDILVASMTSPDYVPAMRRAGAIITDEGGVMCHAAIVSRELGIPCVVGTKFATKLLKDGDLVEVNANHNSVRIIRK
;
A
#
# COMPACT_ATOMS: atom_id res chain seq x y z
N MET A 1 -11.66 -28.64 -4.03
CA MET A 1 -12.14 -27.36 -4.63
C MET A 1 -11.17 -26.18 -4.40
N LEU A 2 -10.38 -26.14 -3.32
CA LEU A 2 -9.45 -25.04 -3.00
C LEU A 2 -8.02 -25.13 -3.57
N ARG A 3 -7.67 -26.19 -4.32
CA ARG A 3 -6.29 -26.40 -4.84
C ARG A 3 -5.79 -25.29 -5.78
N ASP A 4 -6.69 -24.50 -6.36
CA ASP A 4 -6.34 -23.38 -7.25
C ASP A 4 -6.24 -22.03 -6.50
N TYR A 5 -6.61 -21.96 -5.22
CA TYR A 5 -6.52 -20.72 -4.46
C TYR A 5 -5.12 -20.52 -3.92
N ILE A 6 -4.62 -19.30 -4.05
CA ILE A 6 -3.32 -18.88 -3.53
C ILE A 6 -3.48 -17.68 -2.61
N PHE A 7 -2.65 -17.62 -1.57
CA PHE A 7 -2.47 -16.40 -0.79
C PHE A 7 -1.96 -15.29 -1.70
N LYS A 8 -2.58 -14.12 -1.63
CA LYS A 8 -2.22 -12.97 -2.48
C LYS A 8 -1.78 -11.76 -1.70
N GLN A 9 -2.39 -11.48 -0.55
CA GLN A 9 -2.08 -10.28 0.21
C GLN A 9 -2.55 -10.37 1.66
N ARG A 10 -1.74 -9.84 2.57
CA ARG A 10 -2.13 -9.46 3.92
C ARG A 10 -2.34 -7.95 4.00
N LYS A 11 -3.30 -7.47 4.77
CA LYS A 11 -3.37 -6.04 5.13
C LYS A 11 -3.68 -5.92 6.61
N GLU A 12 -2.94 -5.03 7.27
CA GLU A 12 -3.22 -4.62 8.65
C GLU A 12 -4.21 -3.46 8.67
N ASN A 13 -4.95 -3.33 9.76
CA ASN A 13 -5.91 -2.24 10.01
C ASN A 13 -7.01 -2.09 8.97
N VAL A 14 -7.27 -3.08 8.12
CA VAL A 14 -8.40 -3.01 7.19
C VAL A 14 -9.65 -3.60 7.82
N PHE A 15 -10.81 -3.13 7.36
CA PHE A 15 -12.10 -3.52 7.93
C PHE A 15 -13.11 -3.88 6.85
N ILE A 16 -14.06 -4.73 7.22
CA ILE A 16 -15.14 -5.21 6.33
C ILE A 16 -15.86 -4.03 5.68
N PHE A 17 -16.29 -3.07 6.51
CA PHE A 17 -16.96 -1.86 6.07
C PHE A 17 -16.13 -0.59 6.33
N PRO A 18 -16.09 0.34 5.38
CA PRO A 18 -16.61 0.23 4.01
C PRO A 18 -15.63 -0.46 3.04
N ASN A 19 -14.39 -0.69 3.47
CA ASN A 19 -13.25 -0.80 2.56
C ASN A 19 -13.15 -2.18 1.90
N VAL A 20 -13.07 -3.23 2.70
CA VAL A 20 -12.77 -4.56 2.16
C VAL A 20 -13.97 -5.13 1.41
N TYR A 21 -15.19 -4.73 1.77
CA TYR A 21 -16.36 -4.91 0.92
C TYR A 21 -16.09 -4.46 -0.52
N VAL A 22 -15.63 -3.21 -0.71
CA VAL A 22 -15.39 -2.66 -2.05
C VAL A 22 -14.23 -3.36 -2.74
N ILE A 23 -13.14 -3.63 -2.02
CA ILE A 23 -11.96 -4.31 -2.58
C ILE A 23 -12.36 -5.68 -3.15
N GLY A 24 -13.06 -6.50 -2.37
CA GLY A 24 -13.50 -7.81 -2.82
C GLY A 24 -14.50 -7.71 -3.98
N HIS A 25 -15.49 -6.80 -3.89
CA HIS A 25 -16.47 -6.61 -4.98
C HIS A 25 -15.80 -6.17 -6.30
N VAL A 26 -14.78 -5.31 -6.24
CA VAL A 26 -14.00 -4.91 -7.42
C VAL A 26 -13.27 -6.10 -8.02
N PHE A 27 -12.60 -6.92 -7.20
CA PHE A 27 -11.85 -8.07 -7.66
C PHE A 27 -12.72 -9.17 -8.27
N THR A 28 -13.91 -9.42 -7.71
CA THR A 28 -14.80 -10.51 -8.15
C THR A 28 -15.76 -10.11 -9.26
N TYR A 29 -16.30 -8.89 -9.20
CA TYR A 29 -17.36 -8.42 -10.10
C TYR A 29 -16.92 -7.19 -10.90
N GLY A 30 -16.42 -6.15 -10.24
CA GLY A 30 -16.10 -4.87 -10.89
C GLY A 30 -15.20 -5.05 -12.11
N LEU A 31 -14.12 -5.82 -11.97
CA LEU A 31 -13.14 -6.09 -13.03
C LEU A 31 -13.74 -6.61 -14.34
N LYS A 32 -14.89 -7.30 -14.29
CA LYS A 32 -15.56 -7.80 -15.51
C LYS A 32 -15.89 -6.68 -16.49
N ASN A 33 -16.17 -5.47 -15.98
CA ASN A 33 -16.48 -4.30 -16.78
C ASN A 33 -15.25 -3.70 -17.49
N VAL A 34 -14.05 -4.03 -17.03
CA VAL A 34 -12.78 -3.49 -17.57
C VAL A 34 -12.00 -4.56 -18.34
N LEU A 35 -12.18 -5.84 -18.00
CA LEU A 35 -11.44 -6.97 -18.56
C LEU A 35 -12.32 -7.91 -19.39
N ARG A 36 -13.25 -7.36 -20.19
CA ARG A 36 -14.11 -8.13 -21.13
C ARG A 36 -14.73 -9.39 -20.49
N GLY A 37 -15.28 -9.24 -19.29
CA GLY A 37 -15.93 -10.33 -18.54
C GLY A 37 -15.01 -11.14 -17.61
N LYS A 38 -13.68 -10.93 -17.65
CA LYS A 38 -12.71 -11.57 -16.74
C LYS A 38 -12.65 -10.86 -15.39
N SER A 39 -12.36 -11.62 -14.34
CA SER A 39 -12.14 -11.13 -12.98
C SER A 39 -11.30 -12.12 -12.20
N PHE A 40 -11.05 -11.89 -10.91
CA PHE A 40 -10.29 -12.82 -10.07
C PHE A 40 -11.10 -14.05 -9.65
N GLY A 41 -12.31 -14.22 -10.19
CA GLY A 41 -13.24 -15.27 -9.81
C GLY A 41 -13.84 -15.01 -8.42
N GLU A 42 -14.15 -16.09 -7.72
CA GLU A 42 -14.48 -16.02 -6.30
C GLU A 42 -13.23 -15.73 -5.48
N THR A 43 -13.37 -14.91 -4.44
CA THR A 43 -12.25 -14.56 -3.56
C THR A 43 -12.65 -14.68 -2.11
N ARG A 44 -11.69 -15.02 -1.27
CA ARG A 44 -11.91 -15.34 0.14
C ARG A 44 -10.96 -14.53 1.00
N CYS A 45 -11.40 -14.21 2.20
CA CYS A 45 -10.60 -13.53 3.19
C CYS A 45 -10.76 -14.20 4.54
N VAL A 46 -9.64 -14.41 5.24
CA VAL A 46 -9.61 -14.70 6.67
C VAL A 46 -9.27 -13.41 7.39
N TYR A 47 -10.13 -12.98 8.31
CA TYR A 47 -9.86 -11.89 9.22
C TYR A 47 -9.47 -12.44 10.58
N ARG A 48 -8.36 -11.95 11.13
CA ARG A 48 -7.91 -12.26 12.49
C ARG A 48 -7.29 -11.02 13.12
N ASP A 49 -7.85 -10.56 14.24
CA ASP A 49 -7.32 -9.44 15.02
C ASP A 49 -7.04 -8.15 14.19
N ASN A 50 -8.01 -7.74 13.37
CA ASN A 50 -7.91 -6.63 12.39
C ASN A 50 -6.88 -6.84 11.25
N VAL A 51 -6.40 -8.06 11.06
CA VAL A 51 -5.53 -8.45 9.94
C VAL A 51 -6.34 -9.26 8.93
N MET A 52 -6.27 -8.83 7.68
CA MET A 52 -6.92 -9.46 6.54
C MET A 52 -5.92 -10.32 5.78
N TYR A 53 -6.24 -11.59 5.55
CA TYR A 53 -5.48 -12.51 4.69
C TYR A 53 -6.36 -12.87 3.49
N TRP A 54 -5.97 -12.40 2.30
CA TRP A 54 -6.79 -12.52 1.09
C TRP A 54 -6.26 -13.59 0.14
N TYR A 55 -7.21 -14.35 -0.41
CA TYR A 55 -6.99 -15.48 -1.30
C TYR A 55 -7.85 -15.37 -2.55
N ALA A 56 -7.28 -15.82 -3.66
CA ALA A 56 -7.96 -15.83 -4.94
C ALA A 56 -7.47 -16.99 -5.81
N SER A 57 -8.28 -17.32 -6.81
CA SER A 57 -7.93 -18.33 -7.82
C SER A 57 -6.72 -17.89 -8.65
N SER A 58 -5.66 -18.72 -8.63
CA SER A 58 -4.46 -18.51 -9.44
C SER A 58 -4.79 -18.56 -10.92
N SER A 59 -5.60 -19.54 -11.36
CA SER A 59 -6.01 -19.66 -12.76
C SER A 59 -6.80 -18.45 -13.26
N GLN A 60 -7.73 -17.92 -12.46
CA GLN A 60 -8.51 -16.73 -12.82
C GLN A 60 -7.64 -15.48 -12.89
N ILE A 61 -6.76 -15.27 -11.91
CA ILE A 61 -5.80 -14.15 -11.92
C ILE A 61 -4.92 -14.21 -13.17
N LYS A 62 -4.36 -15.37 -13.50
CA LYS A 62 -3.54 -15.56 -14.71
C LYS A 62 -4.32 -15.25 -15.98
N SER A 63 -5.56 -15.75 -16.09
CA SER A 63 -6.43 -15.46 -17.24
C SER A 63 -6.77 -13.96 -17.35
N SER A 64 -7.04 -13.29 -16.24
CA SER A 64 -7.24 -11.83 -16.20
C SER A 64 -5.98 -11.06 -16.58
N ALA A 65 -4.80 -11.52 -16.18
CA ALA A 65 -3.54 -10.88 -16.52
C ALA A 65 -3.27 -10.99 -18.03
N GLU A 66 -3.53 -12.15 -18.62
CA GLU A 66 -3.41 -12.37 -20.06
C GLU A 66 -4.36 -11.48 -20.87
N GLU A 67 -5.60 -11.33 -20.42
CA GLU A 67 -6.56 -10.40 -21.01
C GLU A 67 -6.07 -8.95 -20.93
N LEU A 68 -5.53 -8.52 -19.78
CA LEU A 68 -4.96 -7.18 -19.66
C LEU A 68 -3.79 -6.96 -20.63
N ILE A 69 -2.87 -7.92 -20.76
CA ILE A 69 -1.76 -7.84 -21.73
C ILE A 69 -2.29 -7.79 -23.17
N TYR A 70 -3.30 -8.59 -23.50
CA TYR A 70 -3.93 -8.56 -24.82
C TYR A 70 -4.49 -7.17 -25.14
N GLN A 71 -5.22 -6.56 -24.21
CA GLN A 71 -5.72 -5.19 -24.39
C GLN A 71 -4.60 -4.16 -24.52
N LEU A 72 -3.50 -4.30 -23.77
CA LEU A 72 -2.35 -3.39 -23.85
C LEU A 72 -1.63 -3.45 -25.20
N LYS A 73 -1.64 -4.60 -25.88
CA LYS A 73 -1.11 -4.71 -27.24
C LYS A 73 -1.94 -3.90 -28.23
N SER A 74 -3.27 -3.87 -28.07
CA SER A 74 -4.16 -3.07 -28.91
C SER A 74 -4.20 -1.58 -28.52
N ASP A 75 -4.08 -1.27 -27.23
CA ASP A 75 -4.06 0.10 -26.70
C ASP A 75 -2.95 0.28 -25.66
N PRO A 76 -1.72 0.62 -26.08
CA PRO A 76 -0.60 0.87 -25.17
C PRO A 76 -0.82 2.04 -24.19
N ASN A 77 -1.88 2.84 -24.39
CA ASN A 77 -2.24 3.95 -23.50
C ASN A 77 -3.30 3.57 -22.46
N LEU A 78 -3.75 2.32 -22.39
CA LEU A 78 -4.81 1.87 -21.49
C LEU A 78 -4.54 2.24 -20.02
N ILE A 79 -3.35 1.91 -19.49
CA ILE A 79 -2.99 2.25 -18.10
C ILE A 79 -2.94 3.77 -17.87
N LYS A 80 -2.46 4.55 -18.85
CA LYS A 80 -2.48 6.01 -18.78
C LYS A 80 -3.92 6.56 -18.76
N LYS A 81 -4.82 6.01 -19.59
CA LYS A 81 -6.25 6.39 -19.61
C LYS A 81 -6.91 6.04 -18.27
N ASN A 82 -6.67 4.85 -17.75
CA ASN A 82 -7.17 4.43 -16.44
C ASN A 82 -6.62 5.28 -15.30
N SER A 83 -5.35 5.68 -15.35
CA SER A 83 -4.76 6.59 -14.34
C SER A 83 -5.41 7.98 -14.36
N LYS A 84 -5.76 8.51 -15.54
CA LYS A 84 -6.51 9.77 -15.67
C LYS A 84 -7.94 9.63 -15.13
N LEU A 85 -8.61 8.53 -15.46
CA LEU A 85 -9.95 8.24 -14.97
C LEU A 85 -9.95 8.07 -13.45
N PHE A 86 -8.99 7.32 -12.90
CA PHE A 86 -8.73 7.18 -11.48
C PHE A 86 -8.60 8.55 -10.82
N THR A 87 -7.75 9.43 -11.36
CA THR A 87 -7.54 10.78 -10.83
C THR A 87 -8.84 11.58 -10.76
N LYS A 88 -9.64 11.55 -11.83
CA LYS A 88 -10.94 12.23 -11.86
C LYS A 88 -11.90 11.67 -10.80
N LEU A 89 -12.09 10.36 -10.77
CA LEU A 89 -13.07 9.70 -9.89
C LEU A 89 -12.67 9.79 -8.42
N SER A 90 -11.41 9.54 -8.11
CA SER A 90 -10.88 9.56 -6.74
C SER A 90 -10.89 10.98 -6.14
N ASN A 91 -10.59 12.02 -6.93
CA ASN A 91 -10.70 13.42 -6.48
C ASN A 91 -12.16 13.83 -6.24
N SER A 92 -13.10 13.36 -7.08
CA SER A 92 -14.54 13.56 -6.85
C SER A 92 -14.99 12.86 -5.56
N LEU A 93 -14.53 11.63 -5.30
CA LEU A 93 -14.79 10.91 -4.05
C LEU A 93 -14.25 11.67 -2.83
N LEU A 94 -12.99 12.09 -2.87
CA LEU A 94 -12.38 12.86 -1.79
C LEU A 94 -13.14 14.17 -1.52
N THR A 95 -13.51 14.90 -2.57
CA THR A 95 -14.28 16.14 -2.45
C THR A 95 -15.66 15.87 -1.84
N PHE A 96 -16.36 14.84 -2.32
CA PHE A 96 -17.67 14.43 -1.79
C PHE A 96 -17.59 14.11 -0.29
N VAL A 97 -16.66 13.24 0.11
CA VAL A 97 -16.51 12.83 1.50
C VAL A 97 -16.14 14.00 2.38
N LYS A 98 -15.15 14.80 1.97
CA LYS A 98 -14.72 15.98 2.73
C LYS A 98 -15.88 16.97 2.94
N ASN A 99 -16.61 17.29 1.88
CA ASN A 99 -17.73 18.25 1.94
C ASN A 99 -18.84 17.80 2.89
N VAL A 100 -19.15 16.50 2.92
CA VAL A 100 -20.14 15.94 3.86
C VAL A 100 -19.57 15.91 5.27
N SER A 101 -18.35 15.42 5.43
CA SER A 101 -17.66 15.28 6.73
C SER A 101 -17.53 16.61 7.48
N THR A 102 -17.39 17.73 6.77
CA THR A 102 -17.24 19.06 7.39
C THR A 102 -18.54 19.67 7.89
N LYS A 103 -19.70 19.12 7.51
CA LYS A 103 -21.01 19.61 7.97
C LYS A 103 -21.30 19.16 9.41
N ASP A 104 -22.34 19.73 9.97
CA ASP A 104 -22.91 19.27 11.24
C ASP A 104 -23.73 17.99 11.00
N LEU A 105 -23.09 16.83 11.23
CA LEU A 105 -23.66 15.52 10.94
C LEU A 105 -24.83 15.16 11.86
N SER A 106 -24.98 15.80 13.03
CA SER A 106 -26.12 15.53 13.91
C SER A 106 -27.45 16.01 13.33
N LYS A 107 -27.41 16.94 12.37
CA LYS A 107 -28.59 17.45 11.65
C LYS A 107 -29.06 16.56 10.52
N PHE A 108 -28.28 15.55 10.13
CA PHE A 108 -28.67 14.61 9.08
C PHE A 108 -29.77 13.68 9.60
N SER A 109 -30.62 13.19 8.71
CA SER A 109 -31.50 12.05 8.95
C SER A 109 -30.76 10.73 8.74
N ASN A 110 -31.30 9.63 9.26
CA ASN A 110 -30.75 8.29 8.99
C ASN A 110 -30.79 7.95 7.49
N ALA A 111 -31.80 8.46 6.77
CA ALA A 111 -31.94 8.30 5.33
C ALA A 111 -30.81 9.01 4.58
N GLU A 112 -30.48 10.25 4.95
CA GLU A 112 -29.36 10.99 4.36
C GLU A 112 -28.01 10.31 4.66
N LEU A 113 -27.82 9.78 5.87
CA LEU A 113 -26.60 9.05 6.22
C LEU A 113 -26.48 7.73 5.44
N SER A 114 -27.59 7.01 5.28
CA SER A 114 -27.63 5.80 4.45
C SER A 114 -27.37 6.11 2.97
N GLN A 115 -27.91 7.21 2.46
CA GLN A 115 -27.68 7.65 1.08
C GLN A 115 -26.23 8.08 0.87
N PHE A 116 -25.61 8.75 1.85
CA PHE A 116 -24.18 9.04 1.83
C PHE A 116 -23.37 7.76 1.67
N TRP A 117 -23.59 6.75 2.53
CA TRP A 117 -22.82 5.51 2.48
C TRP A 117 -23.02 4.75 1.15
N LYS A 118 -24.24 4.74 0.61
CA LYS A 118 -24.50 4.16 -0.70
C LYS A 118 -23.70 4.86 -1.80
N GLN A 119 -23.71 6.19 -1.83
CA GLN A 119 -22.96 6.99 -2.81
C GLN A 119 -21.44 6.85 -2.61
N TYR A 120 -20.99 6.83 -1.36
CA TYR A 120 -19.59 6.58 -0.98
C TYR A 120 -19.08 5.28 -1.58
N LEU A 121 -19.79 4.17 -1.36
CA LEU A 121 -19.38 2.85 -1.85
C LEU A 121 -19.33 2.79 -3.38
N GLN A 122 -20.33 3.39 -4.06
CA GLN A 122 -20.36 3.47 -5.53
C GLN A 122 -19.18 4.26 -6.09
N MET A 123 -18.89 5.43 -5.51
CA MET A 123 -17.76 6.26 -5.92
C MET A 123 -16.41 5.63 -5.60
N TYR A 124 -16.31 4.96 -4.45
CA TYR A 124 -15.13 4.17 -4.06
C TYR A 124 -14.87 3.07 -5.08
N GLU A 125 -15.87 2.25 -5.39
CA GLU A 125 -15.75 1.15 -6.35
C GLU A 125 -15.30 1.65 -7.72
N ALA A 126 -15.96 2.69 -8.23
CA ALA A 126 -15.66 3.28 -9.53
C ALA A 126 -14.23 3.84 -9.60
N ALA A 127 -13.70 4.41 -8.51
CA ALA A 127 -12.31 4.83 -8.46
C ALA A 127 -11.36 3.62 -8.33
N TYR A 128 -11.65 2.68 -7.42
CA TYR A 128 -10.73 1.61 -7.05
C TYR A 128 -10.43 0.64 -8.20
N ILE A 129 -11.44 0.32 -9.01
CA ILE A 129 -11.31 -0.55 -10.18
C ILE A 129 -10.23 -0.09 -11.17
N CYS A 130 -9.97 1.21 -11.25
CA CYS A 130 -8.97 1.79 -12.14
C CYS A 130 -7.53 1.73 -11.59
N SER A 131 -7.30 1.11 -10.42
CA SER A 131 -6.02 1.20 -9.68
C SER A 131 -5.39 -0.15 -9.33
N GLU A 132 -5.37 -0.54 -8.04
CA GLU A 132 -4.69 -1.74 -7.52
C GLU A 132 -4.98 -3.03 -8.30
N PRO A 133 -6.23 -3.37 -8.68
CA PRO A 133 -6.49 -4.60 -9.41
C PRO A 133 -5.70 -4.72 -10.72
N LEU A 134 -5.58 -3.61 -11.46
CA LEU A 134 -4.83 -3.60 -12.72
C LEU A 134 -3.34 -3.74 -12.47
N VAL A 135 -2.82 -3.12 -11.42
CA VAL A 135 -1.39 -3.20 -11.08
C VAL A 135 -1.00 -4.61 -10.61
N ILE A 136 -1.87 -5.29 -9.85
CA ILE A 136 -1.68 -6.71 -9.50
C ILE A 136 -1.53 -7.57 -10.76
N LEU A 137 -2.34 -7.33 -11.78
CA LEU A 137 -2.26 -8.07 -13.04
C LEU A 137 -0.99 -7.75 -13.85
N LEU A 138 -0.51 -6.50 -13.80
CA LEU A 138 0.80 -6.13 -14.36
C LEU A 138 1.94 -6.86 -13.64
N GLU A 139 1.90 -6.93 -12.30
CA GLU A 139 2.90 -7.67 -11.52
C GLU A 139 2.84 -9.18 -11.79
N GLU A 140 1.67 -9.74 -12.02
CA GLU A 140 1.50 -11.17 -12.30
C GLU A 140 2.12 -11.59 -13.65
N LYS A 141 1.98 -10.76 -14.70
CA LYS A 141 2.37 -11.16 -16.08
C LYS A 141 3.44 -10.26 -16.70
N LEU A 142 3.28 -8.94 -16.63
CA LEU A 142 4.19 -8.01 -17.31
C LEU A 142 5.55 -7.93 -16.62
N SER A 143 5.55 -7.94 -15.29
CA SER A 143 6.78 -7.87 -14.49
C SER A 143 7.73 -9.04 -14.78
N PRO A 144 7.31 -10.32 -14.68
CA PRO A 144 8.15 -11.47 -15.06
C PRO A 144 8.62 -11.42 -16.53
N LEU A 145 7.73 -11.04 -17.45
CA LEU A 145 8.06 -10.92 -18.88
C LEU A 145 9.21 -9.93 -19.12
N LEU A 146 9.13 -8.75 -18.52
CA LEU A 146 10.16 -7.71 -18.63
C LEU A 146 11.47 -8.12 -17.97
N PHE A 147 11.38 -8.83 -16.84
CA PHE A 147 12.55 -9.33 -16.12
C PHE A 147 13.30 -10.38 -16.93
N ASP A 148 12.60 -11.37 -17.49
CA ASP A 148 13.18 -12.39 -18.37
C ASP A 148 13.77 -11.79 -19.64
N TYR A 149 13.12 -10.77 -20.20
CA TYR A 149 13.64 -10.03 -21.35
C TYR A 149 14.99 -9.38 -21.05
N LEU A 150 15.12 -8.65 -19.92
CA LEU A 150 16.41 -8.05 -19.53
C LEU A 150 17.48 -9.10 -19.27
N LYS A 151 17.12 -10.21 -18.60
CA LYS A 151 18.05 -11.31 -18.32
C LYS A 151 18.64 -11.89 -19.61
N LYS A 152 17.83 -12.04 -20.65
CA LYS A 152 18.27 -12.51 -21.98
C LYS A 152 19.16 -11.49 -22.69
N LEU A 153 18.87 -10.20 -22.59
CA LEU A 153 19.69 -9.14 -23.21
C LEU A 153 21.11 -9.04 -22.63
N ILE A 154 21.27 -9.40 -21.36
CA ILE A 154 22.50 -9.14 -20.60
C ILE A 154 23.44 -10.37 -20.58
N ASN A 155 23.07 -11.48 -21.25
CA ASN A 155 23.87 -12.72 -21.34
C ASN A 155 24.40 -13.23 -19.99
N GLY A 156 23.55 -13.24 -18.95
CA GLY A 156 23.79 -13.97 -17.69
C GLY A 156 24.91 -13.47 -16.76
N ASP A 157 25.91 -12.73 -17.26
CA ASP A 157 27.15 -12.44 -16.52
C ASP A 157 27.19 -11.11 -15.76
N ARG A 158 26.24 -10.20 -15.98
CA ARG A 158 26.10 -9.04 -15.09
C ARG A 158 25.04 -9.30 -14.04
N GLN A 159 25.47 -9.45 -12.80
CA GLN A 159 24.65 -9.43 -11.57
C GLN A 159 23.85 -8.11 -11.37
N ASP A 160 23.88 -7.19 -12.35
CA ASP A 160 23.30 -5.83 -12.31
C ASP A 160 21.88 -5.74 -12.90
N TYR A 161 21.34 -6.81 -13.51
CA TYR A 161 20.05 -6.72 -14.21
C TYR A 161 18.85 -6.43 -13.28
N SER A 162 18.88 -6.86 -12.01
CA SER A 162 17.83 -6.51 -11.03
C SER A 162 17.86 -5.01 -10.68
N ALA A 163 19.05 -4.42 -10.53
CA ALA A 163 19.19 -2.99 -10.30
C ALA A 163 18.75 -2.19 -11.54
N MET A 164 19.13 -2.63 -12.75
CA MET A 164 18.67 -2.05 -14.01
C MET A 164 17.15 -2.14 -14.15
N TYR A 165 16.56 -3.30 -13.85
CA TYR A 165 15.11 -3.51 -13.87
C TYR A 165 14.41 -2.50 -12.95
N ASN A 166 14.88 -2.36 -11.70
CA ASN A 166 14.35 -1.40 -10.75
C ASN A 166 14.42 0.04 -11.27
N ILE A 167 15.53 0.44 -11.89
CA ILE A 167 15.65 1.77 -12.52
C ILE A 167 14.59 1.94 -13.61
N LEU A 168 14.41 0.93 -14.47
CA LEU A 168 13.50 0.98 -15.61
C LEU A 168 12.01 0.98 -15.21
N VAL A 169 11.63 0.35 -14.09
CA VAL A 169 10.24 0.32 -13.61
C VAL A 169 9.90 1.37 -12.55
N SER A 170 10.89 2.10 -12.03
CA SER A 170 10.65 3.13 -11.02
C SER A 170 9.95 4.37 -11.60
N PRO A 171 8.87 4.87 -10.97
CA PRO A 171 8.26 6.14 -11.34
C PRO A 171 9.24 7.30 -11.10
N ALA A 172 9.16 8.34 -11.93
CA ALA A 172 9.99 9.55 -11.81
C ALA A 172 9.29 10.65 -10.99
N GLU A 173 8.02 10.44 -10.68
CA GLU A 173 7.21 11.23 -9.78
C GLU A 173 7.56 10.91 -8.32
N LYS A 174 7.56 11.94 -7.46
CA LYS A 174 7.79 11.79 -6.02
C LYS A 174 6.55 11.19 -5.36
N SER A 175 6.73 10.23 -4.46
CA SER A 175 5.65 9.76 -3.60
C SER A 175 5.10 10.88 -2.72
N PHE A 176 3.87 10.74 -2.22
CA PHE A 176 3.30 11.73 -1.29
C PHE A 176 4.12 11.86 0.01
N VAL A 177 4.70 10.74 0.48
CA VAL A 177 5.63 10.70 1.62
C VAL A 177 6.90 11.48 1.31
N LYS A 178 7.43 11.34 0.09
CA LYS A 178 8.64 12.04 -0.32
C LYS A 178 8.41 13.54 -0.52
N ARG A 179 7.24 13.92 -1.05
CA ARG A 179 6.83 15.33 -1.14
C ARG A 179 6.75 15.96 0.25
N GLU A 180 6.15 15.26 1.21
CA GLU A 180 6.14 15.69 2.62
C GLU A 180 7.56 15.87 3.16
N GLU A 181 8.43 14.88 2.98
CA GLU A 181 9.80 14.92 3.50
C GLU A 181 10.60 16.11 2.93
N ASP A 182 10.49 16.34 1.63
CA ASP A 182 11.19 17.42 0.96
C ASP A 182 10.68 18.79 1.47
N ASP A 183 9.37 18.95 1.64
CA ASP A 183 8.79 20.20 2.14
C ASP A 183 9.14 20.43 3.62
N LEU A 184 9.15 19.38 4.45
CA LEU A 184 9.61 19.47 5.84
C LEU A 184 11.12 19.78 5.91
N THR A 185 11.92 19.23 5.01
CA THR A 185 13.37 19.51 4.91
C THR A 185 13.64 20.96 4.52
N LYS A 186 12.90 21.49 3.53
CA LYS A 186 12.97 22.93 3.18
C LYS A 186 12.59 23.80 4.37
N LEU A 187 11.54 23.42 5.10
CA LEU A 187 11.10 24.14 6.29
C LEU A 187 12.18 24.12 7.38
N ALA A 188 12.77 22.96 7.68
CA ALA A 188 13.87 22.82 8.63
C ALA A 188 15.07 23.69 8.26
N LEU A 189 15.46 23.73 6.98
CA LEU A 189 16.54 24.60 6.50
C LEU A 189 16.22 26.10 6.67
N LYS A 190 14.99 26.51 6.38
CA LYS A 190 14.55 27.90 6.60
C LYS A 190 14.57 28.26 8.08
N ILE A 191 14.15 27.35 8.97
CA ILE A 191 14.20 27.54 10.42
C ILE A 191 15.65 27.64 10.91
N ARG A 192 16.53 26.72 10.48
CA ARG A 192 17.96 26.68 10.83
C ARG A 192 18.68 27.96 10.44
N ASN A 193 18.35 28.50 9.26
CA ASN A 193 18.97 29.71 8.74
C ASN A 193 18.25 31.00 9.21
N ASN A 194 17.41 30.93 10.25
CA ASN A 194 16.63 32.05 10.79
C ASN A 194 15.78 32.82 9.75
N LYS A 195 15.36 32.16 8.67
CA LYS A 195 14.53 32.73 7.59
C LYS A 195 13.02 32.67 7.86
N ILE A 196 12.61 32.25 9.07
CA ILE A 196 11.21 32.14 9.49
C ILE A 196 10.96 33.02 10.71
N LYS A 197 10.07 34.01 10.55
CA LYS A 197 9.64 34.89 11.66
C LYS A 197 8.71 34.18 12.65
N ASN A 198 7.72 33.42 12.15
CA ASN A 198 6.72 32.74 12.98
C ASN A 198 6.79 31.22 12.80
N LYS A 199 7.60 30.55 13.63
CA LYS A 199 7.79 29.08 13.59
C LYS A 199 6.49 28.32 13.83
N LYS A 200 5.65 28.80 14.76
CA LYS A 200 4.37 28.14 15.11
C LYS A 200 3.42 28.11 13.92
N LEU A 201 3.29 29.22 13.18
CA LEU A 201 2.42 29.29 12.02
C LEU A 201 2.84 28.33 10.90
N VAL A 202 4.12 28.26 10.59
CA VAL A 202 4.61 27.38 9.51
C VAL A 202 4.50 25.89 9.86
N ILE A 203 4.72 25.52 11.13
CA ILE A 203 4.49 24.15 11.62
C ILE A 203 3.01 23.79 11.52
N LYS A 204 2.12 24.71 11.92
CA LYS A 204 0.67 24.52 11.80
C LYS A 204 0.23 24.35 10.34
N ASN A 205 0.79 25.11 9.42
CA ASN A 205 0.49 24.98 7.99
C ASN A 205 0.97 23.64 7.42
N HIS A 206 2.20 23.21 7.74
CA HIS A 206 2.70 21.89 7.35
C HIS A 206 1.84 20.77 7.92
N THR A 207 1.45 20.90 9.19
CA THR A 207 0.55 19.95 9.87
C THR A 207 -0.78 19.85 9.12
N ARG A 208 -1.43 20.98 8.80
CA ARG A 208 -2.71 20.99 8.04
C ARG A 208 -2.61 20.32 6.68
N GLN A 209 -1.44 20.35 6.06
CA GLN A 209 -1.21 19.74 4.74
C GLN A 209 -0.97 18.23 4.83
N TYR A 210 -0.29 17.75 5.89
CA TYR A 210 0.24 16.39 5.96
C TYR A 210 -0.19 15.56 7.18
N PHE A 211 -1.12 16.05 8.01
CA PHE A 211 -1.56 15.32 9.22
C PHE A 211 -2.10 13.92 8.92
N TRP A 212 -2.66 13.71 7.72
CA TRP A 212 -3.28 12.47 7.28
C TRP A 212 -2.28 11.46 6.73
N VAL A 213 -1.03 11.84 6.46
CA VAL A 213 -0.04 10.95 5.84
C VAL A 213 0.07 9.57 6.53
N PRO A 214 0.17 9.46 7.87
CA PRO A 214 0.27 8.17 8.55
C PRO A 214 -1.08 7.46 8.69
N PHE A 215 -2.17 8.05 8.21
CA PHE A 215 -3.51 7.49 8.40
C PHE A 215 -3.67 6.29 7.46
N ASP A 216 -3.39 5.09 7.97
CA ASP A 216 -3.73 3.83 7.30
C ASP A 216 -4.87 3.18 8.08
N TYR A 217 -6.10 3.57 7.74
CA TYR A 217 -7.31 3.01 8.33
C TYR A 217 -7.42 3.16 9.87
N GLY A 218 -7.14 4.35 10.42
CA GLY A 218 -7.74 4.72 11.71
C GLY A 218 -6.89 4.69 12.97
N MET A 219 -5.56 4.65 12.93
CA MET A 219 -4.76 4.62 14.17
C MET A 219 -3.90 5.85 14.45
N TYR A 220 -3.37 6.56 13.43
CA TYR A 220 -2.43 7.66 13.65
C TYR A 220 -2.70 8.87 12.76
N ILE A 221 -2.46 10.05 13.33
CA ILE A 221 -2.32 11.31 12.61
C ILE A 221 -1.07 12.03 13.10
N TRP A 222 -0.43 12.79 12.21
CA TRP A 222 0.67 13.68 12.60
C TRP A 222 0.11 15.02 13.06
N ASN A 223 0.43 15.40 14.29
CA ASN A 223 0.01 16.66 14.90
C ASN A 223 1.17 17.67 15.01
N GLU A 224 0.89 18.87 15.50
CA GLU A 224 1.91 19.92 15.64
C GLU A 224 3.06 19.48 16.56
N LYS A 225 2.79 18.67 17.59
CA LYS A 225 3.81 18.14 18.51
C LYS A 225 4.76 17.19 17.79
N TYR A 226 4.23 16.27 16.97
CA TYR A 226 5.02 15.37 16.13
C TYR A 226 5.98 16.15 15.23
N PHE A 227 5.46 17.10 14.45
CA PHE A 227 6.31 17.86 13.52
C PHE A 227 7.32 18.75 14.24
N THR A 228 6.97 19.29 15.40
CA THR A 228 7.91 20.06 16.24
C THR A 228 9.10 19.20 16.64
N GLU A 229 8.87 17.96 17.08
CA GLU A 229 9.95 17.06 17.49
C GLU A 229 10.80 16.60 16.30
N VAL A 230 10.17 16.23 15.18
CA VAL A 230 10.90 15.86 13.95
C VAL A 230 11.77 17.02 13.47
N LEU A 231 11.25 18.25 13.44
CA LEU A 231 12.03 19.44 13.06
C LEU A 231 13.21 19.69 14.01
N ARG A 232 13.01 19.51 15.33
CA ARG A 232 14.07 19.66 16.33
C ARG A 232 15.25 18.73 16.03
N LEU A 233 14.99 17.49 15.63
CA LEU A 233 16.01 16.52 15.25
C LEU A 233 16.63 16.85 13.88
N MET A 234 15.80 17.18 12.88
CA MET A 234 16.28 17.49 11.52
C MET A 234 17.23 18.68 11.47
N ILE A 235 16.96 19.74 12.24
CA ILE A 235 17.79 20.96 12.28
C ILE A 235 19.22 20.66 12.76
N LYS A 236 19.38 19.67 13.65
CA LYS A 236 20.68 19.23 14.17
C LYS A 236 21.49 18.44 13.16
N ASN A 237 20.89 17.93 12.07
CA ASN A 237 21.60 17.16 11.07
C ASN A 237 22.49 18.09 10.20
N PRO A 238 23.83 17.96 10.25
CA PRO A 238 24.72 18.80 9.45
C PRO A 238 24.51 18.60 7.95
N LYS A 239 24.18 17.37 7.52
CA LYS A 239 23.97 16.99 6.11
C LYS A 239 22.58 17.31 5.56
N LEU A 240 21.75 18.06 6.30
CA LEU A 240 20.38 18.38 5.88
C LEU A 240 20.31 19.07 4.49
N ALA A 241 21.25 19.98 4.21
CA ALA A 241 21.31 20.69 2.92
C ALA A 241 21.79 19.79 1.77
N GLU A 242 22.61 18.78 2.06
CA GLU A 242 23.04 17.78 1.09
C GLU A 242 21.88 16.82 0.77
N LYS A 243 21.13 16.41 1.80
CA LYS A 243 19.98 15.50 1.67
C LYS A 243 18.91 16.03 0.71
N ILE A 244 18.60 17.33 0.75
CA ILE A 244 17.61 17.91 -0.18
C ILE A 244 18.16 17.97 -1.62
N LYS A 245 19.43 18.34 -1.79
CA LYS A 245 20.07 18.39 -3.11
C LYS A 245 20.17 17.00 -3.73
N SER A 246 20.50 15.98 -2.93
CA SER A 246 20.56 14.59 -3.39
C SER A 246 19.19 14.06 -3.80
N SER A 247 18.14 14.37 -3.02
CA SER A 247 16.74 14.09 -3.35
C SER A 247 16.34 14.69 -4.71
N GLU A 248 16.55 15.99 -4.91
CA GLU A 248 16.21 16.67 -6.17
C GLU A 248 17.00 16.11 -7.36
N LYS A 249 18.28 15.81 -7.15
CA LYS A 249 19.15 15.21 -8.17
C LYS A 249 18.70 13.79 -8.55
N TYR A 250 18.25 12.97 -7.59
CA TYR A 250 17.79 11.60 -7.84
C TYR A 250 16.66 11.57 -8.87
N PHE A 251 15.57 12.31 -8.64
CA PHE A 251 14.42 12.30 -9.54
C PHE A 251 14.74 12.92 -10.90
N LYS A 252 15.53 14.00 -10.95
CA LYS A 252 15.98 14.60 -12.22
C LYS A 252 16.82 13.62 -13.04
N ASN A 253 17.67 12.83 -12.37
CA ASN A 253 18.56 11.89 -13.02
C ASN A 253 17.91 10.55 -13.35
N LEU A 254 16.82 10.15 -12.68
CA LEU A 254 16.17 8.87 -12.91
C LEU A 254 15.71 8.72 -14.36
N SER A 255 15.00 9.72 -14.90
CA SER A 255 14.55 9.73 -16.30
C SER A 255 15.71 9.79 -17.32
N ILE A 256 16.86 10.33 -16.92
CA ILE A 256 18.08 10.33 -17.76
C ILE A 256 18.69 8.93 -17.76
N ARG A 257 18.83 8.31 -16.58
CA ARG A 257 19.33 6.94 -16.42
C ARG A 257 18.47 5.92 -17.15
N GLN A 258 17.14 6.04 -17.06
CA GLN A 258 16.19 5.19 -17.78
C GLN A 258 16.44 5.25 -19.29
N ARG A 259 16.51 6.46 -19.88
CA ARG A 259 16.80 6.63 -21.31
C ARG A 259 18.20 6.14 -21.69
N GLY A 260 19.18 6.32 -20.80
CA GLY A 260 20.53 5.81 -20.97
C GLY A 260 20.55 4.28 -21.07
N LEU A 261 19.93 3.58 -20.11
CA LEU A 261 19.81 2.13 -20.09
C LEU A 261 19.02 1.60 -21.29
N GLU A 262 17.90 2.24 -21.63
CA GLU A 262 17.11 1.88 -22.81
C GLU A 262 17.93 1.93 -24.11
N LYS A 263 18.85 2.90 -24.22
CA LYS A 263 19.76 3.04 -25.37
C LYS A 263 20.93 2.05 -25.31
N GLU A 264 21.59 1.91 -24.15
CA GLU A 264 22.72 1.01 -23.93
C GLU A 264 22.35 -0.44 -24.22
N LEU A 265 21.23 -0.90 -23.66
CA LEU A 265 20.73 -2.26 -23.80
C LEU A 265 19.95 -2.48 -25.10
N LYS A 266 19.84 -1.46 -25.96
CA LYS A 266 19.09 -1.50 -27.23
C LYS A 266 17.67 -2.05 -27.05
N ILE A 267 16.96 -1.59 -26.02
CA ILE A 267 15.60 -2.07 -25.70
C ILE A 267 14.65 -1.71 -26.84
N SER A 268 13.90 -2.71 -27.33
CA SER A 268 12.98 -2.51 -28.45
C SER A 268 11.87 -1.50 -28.12
N PRO A 269 11.25 -0.84 -29.13
CA PRO A 269 10.13 0.07 -28.91
C PRO A 269 8.98 -0.53 -28.09
N GLU A 270 8.67 -1.81 -28.32
CA GLU A 270 7.62 -2.54 -27.60
C GLU A 270 7.95 -2.63 -26.10
N TYR A 271 9.14 -3.15 -25.74
CA TYR A 271 9.53 -3.31 -24.34
C TYR A 271 9.73 -1.96 -23.64
N ARG A 272 10.17 -0.91 -24.33
CA ARG A 272 10.16 0.46 -23.78
C ARG A 272 8.76 0.92 -23.39
N ALA A 273 7.75 0.59 -24.19
CA ALA A 273 6.36 0.87 -23.84
C ALA A 273 5.90 0.08 -22.60
N TYR A 274 6.29 -1.19 -22.48
CA TYR A 274 5.99 -2.01 -21.29
C TYR A 274 6.66 -1.49 -20.02
N PHE A 275 7.95 -1.09 -20.07
CA PHE A 275 8.59 -0.45 -18.92
C PHE A 275 7.87 0.85 -18.52
N LYS A 276 7.45 1.65 -19.50
CA LYS A 276 6.65 2.86 -19.25
C LYS A 276 5.30 2.53 -18.60
N ILE A 277 4.64 1.44 -18.99
CA ILE A 277 3.40 0.97 -18.36
C ILE A 277 3.65 0.58 -16.90
N MET A 278 4.73 -0.14 -16.60
CA MET A 278 5.11 -0.47 -15.22
C MET A 278 5.35 0.78 -14.37
N ARG A 279 6.06 1.79 -14.89
CA ARG A 279 6.26 3.08 -14.20
C ARG A 279 4.94 3.77 -13.86
N GLN A 280 3.99 3.76 -14.80
CA GLN A 280 2.64 4.31 -14.56
C GLN A 280 1.89 3.53 -13.49
N GLY A 281 1.98 2.20 -13.48
CA GLY A 281 1.42 1.36 -12.42
C GLY A 281 2.01 1.66 -11.05
N GLY A 282 3.33 1.84 -10.96
CA GLY A 282 4.02 2.20 -9.72
C GLY A 282 3.57 3.56 -9.16
N TYR A 283 3.50 4.58 -10.02
CA TYR A 283 2.95 5.88 -9.61
C TYR A 283 1.48 5.78 -9.16
N LEU A 284 0.66 5.01 -9.89
CA LEU A 284 -0.74 4.83 -9.59
C LEU A 284 -0.96 4.15 -8.23
N MET A 285 -0.10 3.21 -7.82
CA MET A 285 -0.17 2.58 -6.49
C MET A 285 0.07 3.58 -5.36
N ASP A 286 1.06 4.45 -5.50
CA ASP A 286 1.35 5.50 -4.51
C ASP A 286 0.24 6.54 -4.46
N TYR A 287 -0.17 7.06 -5.63
CA TYR A 287 -1.24 8.06 -5.72
C TYR A 287 -2.60 7.52 -5.24
N LYS A 288 -2.87 6.23 -5.47
CA LYS A 288 -4.02 5.54 -4.87
C LYS A 288 -3.94 5.58 -3.35
N LYS A 289 -2.80 5.19 -2.76
CA LYS A 289 -2.62 5.20 -1.30
C LYS A 289 -2.85 6.62 -0.75
N GLU A 290 -2.27 7.64 -1.38
CA GLU A 290 -2.47 9.05 -1.01
C GLU A 290 -3.95 9.46 -0.95
N ILE A 291 -4.72 9.22 -2.02
CA ILE A 291 -6.11 9.66 -2.06
C ILE A 291 -6.97 8.85 -1.09
N PHE A 292 -6.81 7.53 -1.05
CA PHE A 292 -7.64 6.69 -0.19
C PHE A 292 -7.37 6.92 1.29
N THR A 293 -6.10 7.13 1.69
CA THR A 293 -5.77 7.55 3.06
C THR A 293 -6.54 8.82 3.46
N GLN A 294 -6.62 9.83 2.58
CA GLN A 294 -7.40 11.05 2.86
C GLN A 294 -8.90 10.77 2.91
N VAL A 295 -9.42 9.96 1.97
CA VAL A 295 -10.83 9.55 1.93
C VAL A 295 -11.22 8.84 3.23
N HIS A 296 -10.40 7.91 3.70
CA HIS A 296 -10.64 7.18 4.95
C HIS A 296 -10.59 8.11 6.16
N PHE A 297 -9.61 9.02 6.21
CA PHE A 297 -9.53 10.01 7.30
C PHE A 297 -10.82 10.82 7.42
N TRP A 298 -11.34 11.35 6.30
CA TRP A 298 -12.57 12.13 6.33
C TRP A 298 -13.78 11.24 6.65
N ALA A 299 -13.80 9.99 6.16
CA ALA A 299 -14.86 9.02 6.42
C ALA A 299 -15.03 8.69 7.92
N GLU A 300 -13.98 8.82 8.75
CA GLU A 300 -14.04 8.57 10.20
C GLU A 300 -15.14 9.37 10.90
N ARG A 301 -15.39 10.63 10.49
CA ARG A 301 -16.45 11.45 11.10
C ARG A 301 -17.84 10.86 10.84
N ILE A 302 -18.05 10.30 9.64
CA ILE A 302 -19.32 9.65 9.30
C ILE A 302 -19.44 8.30 10.00
N LEU A 303 -18.34 7.53 10.12
CA LEU A 303 -18.34 6.29 10.91
C LEU A 303 -18.70 6.55 12.37
N ALA A 304 -18.12 7.59 12.97
CA ALA A 304 -18.42 7.99 14.34
C ALA A 304 -19.90 8.40 14.50
N GLU A 305 -20.43 9.18 13.57
CA GLU A 305 -21.85 9.54 13.56
C GLU A 305 -22.77 8.33 13.39
N THR A 306 -22.37 7.38 12.53
CA THR A 306 -23.11 6.13 12.33
C THR A 306 -23.14 5.31 13.62
N GLY A 307 -22.00 5.15 14.30
CA GLY A 307 -21.92 4.47 15.59
C GLY A 307 -22.79 5.14 16.65
N ARG A 308 -22.74 6.48 16.73
CA ARG A 308 -23.57 7.28 17.66
C ARG A 308 -25.07 7.02 17.47
N ARG A 309 -25.56 6.97 16.24
CA ARG A 309 -26.98 6.71 15.92
C ARG A 309 -27.41 5.29 16.22
N LEU A 310 -26.50 4.34 16.02
CA LEU A 310 -26.75 2.93 16.26
C LEU A 310 -26.52 2.54 17.74
N GLY A 311 -26.05 3.45 18.58
CA GLY A 311 -25.75 3.19 19.99
C GLY A 311 -24.56 2.23 20.21
N ILE A 312 -23.63 2.17 19.25
CA ILE A 312 -22.46 1.30 19.30
C ILE A 312 -21.15 2.07 19.16
N LYS A 313 -20.05 1.46 19.58
CA LYS A 313 -18.70 2.00 19.37
C LYS A 313 -18.40 2.14 17.88
N ARG A 314 -17.73 3.24 17.50
CA ARG A 314 -17.33 3.54 16.11
C ARG A 314 -16.55 2.37 15.47
N GLU A 315 -15.67 1.74 16.24
CA GLU A 315 -14.85 0.59 15.83
C GLU A 315 -15.72 -0.55 15.32
N LEU A 316 -16.86 -0.80 15.98
CA LEU A 316 -17.73 -1.93 15.66
C LEU A 316 -18.55 -1.70 14.39
N VAL A 317 -18.78 -0.44 13.99
CA VAL A 317 -19.44 -0.10 12.72
C VAL A 317 -18.66 -0.69 11.53
N GLN A 318 -17.34 -0.76 11.64
CA GLN A 318 -16.46 -1.23 10.57
C GLN A 318 -16.56 -2.76 10.34
N TYR A 319 -17.29 -3.48 11.20
CA TYR A 319 -17.54 -4.93 11.11
C TYR A 319 -18.94 -5.29 10.63
N TYR A 320 -19.73 -4.29 10.25
CA TYR A 320 -20.96 -4.49 9.51
C TYR A 320 -20.70 -4.84 8.04
N LEU A 321 -21.71 -5.36 7.37
CA LEU A 321 -21.87 -5.33 5.92
C LEU A 321 -22.63 -4.06 5.49
N PRO A 322 -22.44 -3.56 4.26
CA PRO A 322 -23.18 -2.39 3.78
C PRO A 322 -24.71 -2.50 3.97
N GLN A 323 -25.29 -3.63 3.58
CA GLN A 323 -26.72 -3.88 3.73
C GLN A 323 -27.18 -3.89 5.19
N GLU A 324 -26.33 -4.36 6.11
CA GLU A 324 -26.62 -4.34 7.54
C GLU A 324 -26.59 -2.90 8.07
N VAL A 325 -25.64 -2.06 7.64
CA VAL A 325 -25.60 -0.62 8.00
C VAL A 325 -26.87 0.09 7.51
N PHE A 326 -27.26 -0.15 6.25
CA PHE A 326 -28.45 0.47 5.66
C PHE A 326 -29.72 0.05 6.39
N LEU A 327 -29.85 -1.24 6.70
CA LEU A 327 -31.00 -1.77 7.43
C LEU A 327 -31.05 -1.21 8.85
N ALA A 328 -29.91 -1.15 9.55
CA ALA A 328 -29.81 -0.62 10.90
C ALA A 328 -30.18 0.87 10.96
N LEU A 329 -29.68 1.68 10.02
CA LEU A 329 -30.07 3.09 9.92
C LEU A 329 -31.57 3.26 9.60
N LYS A 330 -32.13 2.40 8.74
CA LYS A 330 -33.54 2.47 8.34
C LYS A 330 -34.51 2.04 9.45
N THR A 331 -34.16 1.00 10.20
CA THR A 331 -35.12 0.30 11.09
C THR A 331 -34.77 0.40 12.57
N GLY A 332 -33.55 0.84 12.92
CA GLY A 332 -33.03 0.77 14.28
C GLY A 332 -32.60 -0.65 14.72
N LYS A 333 -32.84 -1.69 13.90
CA LYS A 333 -32.42 -3.06 14.21
C LYS A 333 -30.91 -3.21 13.98
N ILE A 334 -30.16 -3.27 15.08
CA ILE A 334 -28.70 -3.42 15.07
C ILE A 334 -28.28 -4.90 15.11
N ILE A 335 -27.06 -5.16 14.63
CA ILE A 335 -26.40 -6.45 14.85
C ILE A 335 -25.94 -6.49 16.30
N LEU A 336 -26.10 -7.64 16.97
CA LEU A 336 -25.65 -7.83 18.34
C LEU A 336 -24.16 -7.54 18.46
N LYS A 337 -23.78 -6.83 19.53
CA LYS A 337 -22.40 -6.41 19.79
C LYS A 337 -21.45 -7.62 19.79
N GLU A 338 -21.88 -8.74 20.36
CA GLU A 338 -21.11 -9.97 20.47
C GLU A 338 -20.76 -10.55 19.09
N ILE A 339 -21.67 -10.43 18.11
CA ILE A 339 -21.42 -10.87 16.73
C ILE A 339 -20.35 -9.98 16.08
N LEU A 340 -20.39 -8.67 16.30
CA LEU A 340 -19.42 -7.72 15.75
C LEU A 340 -18.04 -7.91 16.38
N GLU A 341 -17.98 -8.13 17.70
CA GLU A 341 -16.74 -8.46 18.41
C GLU A 341 -16.16 -9.81 17.95
N GLN A 342 -17.01 -10.80 17.67
CA GLN A 342 -16.58 -12.06 17.06
C GLN A 342 -16.02 -11.83 15.65
N ARG A 343 -16.68 -11.03 14.81
CA ARG A 343 -16.15 -10.67 13.47
C ARG A 343 -14.81 -9.96 13.54
N GLN A 344 -14.64 -9.06 14.51
CA GLN A 344 -13.39 -8.34 14.77
C GLN A 344 -12.25 -9.28 15.15
N LYS A 345 -12.52 -10.21 16.05
CA LYS A 345 -11.53 -11.19 16.50
C LYS A 345 -11.20 -12.17 15.38
N HIS A 346 -12.22 -12.75 14.76
CA HIS A 346 -12.05 -13.76 13.74
C HIS A 346 -13.29 -13.99 12.87
N CYS A 347 -13.17 -13.81 11.55
CA CYS A 347 -14.23 -14.22 10.62
C CYS A 347 -13.70 -14.54 9.23
N TYR A 348 -14.57 -15.13 8.41
CA TYR A 348 -14.35 -15.39 7.01
C TYR A 348 -15.25 -14.50 6.17
N VAL A 349 -14.69 -13.90 5.13
CA VAL A 349 -15.45 -13.09 4.18
C VAL A 349 -15.31 -13.68 2.80
N TRP A 350 -16.43 -13.93 2.13
CA TRP A 350 -16.46 -14.56 0.81
C TRP A 350 -17.19 -13.67 -0.18
N TRP A 351 -16.55 -13.42 -1.32
CA TRP A 351 -17.17 -12.74 -2.45
C TRP A 351 -17.42 -13.73 -3.58
N GLN A 352 -18.67 -13.75 -4.05
CA GLN A 352 -19.11 -14.52 -5.20
C GLN A 352 -19.96 -13.64 -6.11
N GLY A 353 -19.37 -13.19 -7.22
CA GLY A 353 -19.98 -12.16 -8.06
C GLY A 353 -20.23 -10.89 -7.25
N LYS A 354 -21.49 -10.42 -7.22
CA LYS A 354 -21.92 -9.23 -6.46
C LYS A 354 -22.16 -9.52 -4.98
N ASN A 355 -22.26 -10.78 -4.59
CA ASN A 355 -22.63 -11.16 -3.24
C ASN A 355 -21.41 -11.20 -2.33
N ILE A 356 -21.63 -10.82 -1.08
CA ILE A 356 -20.67 -10.93 0.03
C ILE A 356 -21.33 -11.69 1.16
N ASP A 357 -20.59 -12.59 1.78
CA ASP A 357 -21.02 -13.29 2.99
C ASP A 357 -19.93 -13.19 4.08
N VAL A 358 -20.34 -13.09 5.34
CA VAL A 358 -19.45 -13.03 6.50
C VAL A 358 -19.83 -14.16 7.45
N LYS A 359 -18.91 -15.09 7.63
CA LYS A 359 -19.12 -16.31 8.40
C LYS A 359 -18.19 -16.34 9.60
N LEU A 360 -18.74 -16.68 10.77
CA LEU A 360 -17.97 -16.82 12.00
C LEU A 360 -17.37 -18.23 12.14
N ASN A 361 -18.09 -19.23 11.66
CA ASN A 361 -17.65 -20.60 11.57
C ASN A 361 -18.09 -21.18 10.24
N ASP A 362 -17.14 -21.62 9.42
CA ASP A 362 -17.41 -22.32 8.16
C ASP A 362 -16.24 -23.29 7.89
N PRO A 363 -16.48 -24.61 7.81
CA PRO A 363 -15.44 -25.60 7.50
C PRO A 363 -14.75 -25.38 6.14
N ASP A 364 -15.49 -24.97 5.11
CA ASP A 364 -14.95 -24.69 3.78
C ASP A 364 -14.13 -23.40 3.74
N ALA A 365 -14.49 -22.42 4.58
CA ALA A 365 -13.74 -21.19 4.73
C ALA A 365 -12.50 -21.36 5.63
N ARG A 366 -12.58 -22.22 6.67
CA ARG A 366 -11.42 -22.66 7.48
C ARG A 366 -10.31 -23.23 6.62
N MET A 367 -10.66 -23.89 5.52
CA MET A 367 -9.66 -24.38 4.59
C MET A 367 -8.78 -23.29 3.95
N ALA A 368 -9.22 -22.02 3.93
CA ALA A 368 -8.38 -20.90 3.51
C ALA A 368 -7.23 -20.63 4.50
N GLU A 369 -7.36 -21.01 5.78
CA GLU A 369 -6.25 -20.92 6.74
C GLU A 369 -5.12 -21.89 6.39
N TYR A 370 -5.46 -23.08 5.88
CA TYR A 370 -4.45 -24.05 5.42
C TYR A 370 -3.77 -23.63 4.10
N LEU A 371 -4.26 -22.57 3.44
CA LEU A 371 -3.60 -21.98 2.27
C LEU A 371 -2.61 -20.87 2.65
N LEU A 372 -2.49 -20.53 3.94
CA LEU A 372 -1.40 -19.69 4.40
C LEU A 372 -0.07 -20.37 4.05
N PRO A 373 0.93 -19.63 3.55
CA PRO A 373 2.20 -20.22 3.17
C PRO A 373 2.81 -21.03 4.33
N GLU A 374 3.17 -22.29 4.05
CA GLU A 374 3.90 -23.15 4.98
C GLU A 374 5.26 -22.54 5.35
N GLU A 375 5.73 -22.83 6.57
CA GLU A 375 7.01 -22.35 7.07
C GLU A 375 8.16 -23.08 6.37
N VAL A 376 8.78 -22.43 5.38
CA VAL A 376 9.96 -22.98 4.73
C VAL A 376 11.20 -22.63 5.55
N SER A 377 11.79 -23.63 6.19
CA SER A 377 12.95 -23.52 7.09
C SER A 377 14.30 -23.40 6.39
N THR A 378 14.33 -22.94 5.14
CA THR A 378 15.61 -22.68 4.48
C THR A 378 16.19 -21.42 5.08
N GLY A 379 17.32 -21.51 5.79
CA GLY A 379 18.00 -20.37 6.44
C GLY A 379 18.53 -19.26 5.50
N LYS A 380 18.04 -19.22 4.25
CA LYS A 380 18.30 -18.19 3.24
C LYS A 380 16.98 -17.52 2.90
N LEU A 381 16.91 -16.20 3.07
CA LEU A 381 15.77 -15.40 2.61
C LEU A 381 16.03 -14.93 1.19
N ASP A 382 15.27 -15.47 0.25
CA ASP A 382 15.21 -14.97 -1.12
C ASP A 382 13.97 -14.07 -1.26
N GLY A 383 14.15 -12.88 -1.86
CA GLY A 383 13.05 -11.96 -2.13
C GLY A 383 13.19 -11.28 -3.49
N ILE A 384 12.57 -10.12 -3.61
CA ILE A 384 12.69 -9.22 -4.76
C ILE A 384 13.51 -8.02 -4.29
N ILE A 385 14.62 -7.77 -4.96
CA ILE A 385 15.39 -6.53 -4.75
C ILE A 385 14.49 -5.37 -5.15
N ALA A 386 14.13 -4.52 -4.19
CA ALA A 386 13.32 -3.34 -4.42
C ALA A 386 14.16 -2.07 -4.50
N SER A 387 15.24 -2.01 -3.71
CA SER A 387 16.21 -0.92 -3.68
C SER A 387 17.60 -1.51 -3.44
N ALA A 388 18.51 -1.27 -4.37
CA ALA A 388 19.86 -1.84 -4.36
C ALA A 388 20.73 -1.20 -3.26
N GLY A 389 21.72 -1.95 -2.78
CA GLY A 389 22.66 -1.49 -1.77
C GLY A 389 23.02 -2.58 -0.76
N PHE A 390 23.84 -2.19 0.22
CA PHE A 390 24.36 -3.09 1.23
C PHE A 390 24.28 -2.43 2.62
N CYS A 391 23.86 -3.19 3.61
CA CYS A 391 23.90 -2.76 5.02
C CYS A 391 24.07 -3.97 5.94
N SER A 392 24.64 -3.74 7.11
CA SER A 392 24.62 -4.68 8.24
C SER A 392 24.11 -3.96 9.48
N GLY A 393 23.27 -4.60 10.26
CA GLY A 393 22.67 -4.01 11.45
C GLY A 393 21.88 -5.01 12.28
N LYS A 394 21.39 -4.57 13.45
CA LYS A 394 20.55 -5.40 14.30
C LYS A 394 19.13 -5.42 13.75
N VAL A 395 18.50 -6.59 13.74
CA VAL A 395 17.12 -6.78 13.34
C VAL A 395 16.19 -6.18 14.38
N LYS A 396 15.17 -5.47 13.88
CA LYS A 396 13.98 -5.03 14.60
C LYS A 396 12.75 -5.48 13.82
N VAL A 397 12.07 -6.49 14.34
CA VAL A 397 10.82 -7.00 13.79
C VAL A 397 9.68 -6.14 14.31
N LEU A 398 8.97 -5.48 13.39
CA LEU A 398 7.77 -4.72 13.71
C LEU A 398 6.53 -5.51 13.31
N HIS A 399 5.64 -5.74 14.27
CA HIS A 399 4.34 -6.37 14.04
C HIS A 399 3.21 -5.37 13.84
N SER A 400 3.43 -4.10 14.20
CA SER A 400 2.51 -3.00 13.94
C SER A 400 3.25 -1.66 13.94
N ALA A 401 2.61 -0.63 13.38
CA ALA A 401 3.19 0.72 13.36
C ALA A 401 3.35 1.38 14.75
N ASN A 402 2.73 0.85 15.81
CA ASN A 402 3.00 1.28 17.19
C ASN A 402 4.47 1.11 17.58
N GLU A 403 5.10 0.12 16.97
CA GLU A 403 6.43 -0.32 17.34
C GLU A 403 7.52 0.44 16.57
N VAL A 404 7.16 1.45 15.77
CA VAL A 404 8.11 2.23 14.97
C VAL A 404 9.22 2.85 15.81
N ASN A 405 9.02 3.06 17.11
CA ASN A 405 10.04 3.56 18.03
C ASN A 405 11.11 2.51 18.42
N LYS A 406 10.89 1.21 18.16
CA LYS A 406 11.88 0.14 18.40
C LYS A 406 13.10 0.24 17.49
N VAL A 407 12.94 0.85 16.30
CA VAL A 407 13.99 0.96 15.29
C VAL A 407 14.90 2.14 15.61
N GLU A 408 16.19 1.88 15.79
CA GLU A 408 17.21 2.91 15.94
C GLU A 408 17.93 3.19 14.62
N GLN A 409 18.82 4.19 14.62
CA GLN A 409 19.56 4.57 13.43
C GLN A 409 20.51 3.44 13.01
N GLY A 410 20.34 2.92 11.79
CA GLY A 410 21.16 1.84 11.22
C GLY A 410 20.63 0.42 11.45
N ASP A 411 19.55 0.25 12.22
CA ASP A 411 18.91 -1.06 12.41
C ASP A 411 18.29 -1.60 11.10
N ILE A 412 18.14 -2.92 11.02
CA ILE A 412 17.44 -3.60 9.93
C ILE A 412 15.96 -3.71 10.30
N LEU A 413 15.11 -2.95 9.62
CA LEU A 413 13.66 -3.01 9.79
C LEU A 413 13.13 -4.26 9.09
N VAL A 414 12.50 -5.15 9.84
CA VAL A 414 11.80 -6.33 9.32
C VAL A 414 10.31 -6.21 9.63
N ALA A 415 9.45 -6.34 8.63
CA ALA A 415 8.00 -6.27 8.82
C ALA A 415 7.28 -7.16 7.80
N SER A 416 6.02 -7.55 8.04
CA SER A 416 5.29 -8.31 7.01
C SER A 416 5.00 -7.42 5.79
N MET A 417 4.55 -6.19 6.03
CA MET A 417 4.36 -5.14 5.05
C MET A 417 4.61 -3.79 5.72
N THR A 418 4.91 -2.75 4.94
CA THR A 418 4.96 -1.37 5.46
C THR A 418 3.81 -0.53 4.92
N SER A 419 3.43 0.44 5.73
CA SER A 419 2.46 1.47 5.45
C SER A 419 3.05 2.86 5.79
N PRO A 420 2.38 3.97 5.43
CA PRO A 420 2.93 5.31 5.62
C PRO A 420 3.28 5.68 7.08
N ASP A 421 2.64 5.05 8.05
CA ASP A 421 2.95 5.13 9.48
C ASP A 421 4.28 4.46 9.87
N TYR A 422 4.83 3.54 9.05
CA TYR A 422 6.18 2.99 9.23
C TYR A 422 7.29 3.94 8.77
N VAL A 423 6.97 5.00 8.02
CA VAL A 423 7.97 5.94 7.46
C VAL A 423 8.96 6.49 8.51
N PRO A 424 8.54 6.85 9.74
CA PRO A 424 9.49 7.27 10.78
C PRO A 424 10.56 6.21 11.08
N ALA A 425 10.20 4.93 11.14
CA ALA A 425 11.13 3.82 11.32
C ALA A 425 11.97 3.59 10.06
N MET A 426 11.35 3.60 8.87
CA MET A 426 12.05 3.45 7.60
C MET A 426 13.15 4.50 7.43
N ARG A 427 12.92 5.76 7.84
CA ARG A 427 13.93 6.83 7.78
C ARG A 427 15.18 6.57 8.63
N ARG A 428 15.06 5.75 9.69
CA ARG A 428 16.17 5.40 10.58
C ARG A 428 16.84 4.08 10.20
N ALA A 429 16.11 3.20 9.52
CA ALA A 429 16.60 1.89 9.13
C ALA A 429 17.84 1.97 8.21
N GLY A 430 18.79 1.07 8.44
CA GLY A 430 19.93 0.84 7.55
C GLY A 430 19.59 -0.03 6.34
N ALA A 431 18.63 -0.96 6.50
CA ALA A 431 17.98 -1.68 5.42
C ALA A 431 16.56 -2.10 5.83
N ILE A 432 15.74 -2.46 4.84
CA ILE A 432 14.34 -2.83 5.03
C ILE A 432 14.10 -4.20 4.40
N ILE A 433 13.46 -5.10 5.14
CA ILE A 433 13.05 -6.42 4.67
C ILE A 433 11.55 -6.58 4.89
N THR A 434 10.81 -6.98 3.86
CA THR A 434 9.39 -7.34 4.02
C THR A 434 9.06 -8.74 3.55
N ASP A 435 8.11 -9.39 4.24
CA ASP A 435 7.57 -10.68 3.81
C ASP A 435 6.78 -10.54 2.51
N GLU A 436 6.07 -9.43 2.36
CA GLU A 436 5.13 -9.20 1.26
C GLU A 436 5.49 -7.98 0.41
N GLY A 437 4.89 -7.94 -0.78
CA GLY A 437 5.01 -6.84 -1.73
C GLY A 437 5.84 -7.16 -2.96
N GLY A 438 5.54 -6.44 -4.05
CA GLY A 438 6.31 -6.44 -5.29
C GLY A 438 7.14 -5.17 -5.48
N VAL A 439 7.74 -5.02 -6.65
CA VAL A 439 8.60 -3.86 -6.99
C VAL A 439 7.86 -2.52 -6.97
N MET A 440 6.53 -2.53 -7.07
CA MET A 440 5.66 -1.35 -7.03
C MET A 440 4.95 -1.14 -5.69
N CYS A 441 5.27 -1.92 -4.65
CA CYS A 441 4.66 -1.74 -3.33
C CYS A 441 5.20 -0.49 -2.60
N HIS A 442 4.53 -0.12 -1.50
CA HIS A 442 4.91 1.04 -0.68
C HIS A 442 6.36 0.94 -0.17
N ALA A 443 6.74 -0.19 0.42
CA ALA A 443 8.10 -0.44 0.90
C ALA A 443 9.13 -0.20 -0.21
N ALA A 444 8.87 -0.73 -1.41
CA ALA A 444 9.77 -0.63 -2.54
C ALA A 444 9.94 0.80 -3.05
N ILE A 445 8.83 1.53 -3.23
CA ILE A 445 8.85 2.92 -3.69
C ILE A 445 9.60 3.79 -2.69
N VAL A 446 9.18 3.80 -1.42
CA VAL A 446 9.75 4.69 -0.41
C VAL A 446 11.22 4.38 -0.14
N SER A 447 11.62 3.10 -0.13
CA SER A 447 13.03 2.74 0.11
C SER A 447 13.96 3.25 -0.99
N ARG A 448 13.53 3.22 -2.26
CA ARG A 448 14.30 3.79 -3.37
C ARG A 448 14.48 5.30 -3.24
N GLU A 449 13.43 6.01 -2.81
CA GLU A 449 13.46 7.45 -2.62
C GLU A 449 14.31 7.89 -1.43
N LEU A 450 14.39 7.04 -0.40
CA LEU A 450 15.27 7.22 0.76
C LEU A 450 16.72 6.76 0.49
N GLY A 451 16.95 5.97 -0.57
CA GLY A 451 18.25 5.37 -0.86
C GLY A 451 18.64 4.27 0.12
N ILE A 452 17.65 3.57 0.68
CA ILE A 452 17.84 2.51 1.68
C ILE A 452 17.76 1.14 0.97
N PRO A 453 18.71 0.23 1.20
CA PRO A 453 18.64 -1.15 0.70
C PRO A 453 17.34 -1.82 1.11
N CYS A 454 16.65 -2.47 0.17
CA CYS A 454 15.34 -3.05 0.43
C CYS A 454 15.11 -4.35 -0.34
N VAL A 455 14.69 -5.38 0.39
CA VAL A 455 14.26 -6.68 -0.15
C VAL A 455 12.82 -6.92 0.28
N VAL A 456 11.93 -7.12 -0.68
CA VAL A 456 10.49 -7.33 -0.43
C VAL A 456 10.07 -8.73 -0.88
N GLY A 457 8.91 -9.21 -0.44
CA GLY A 457 8.40 -10.49 -0.91
C GLY A 457 9.21 -11.71 -0.45
N THR A 458 9.89 -11.60 0.71
CA THR A 458 10.69 -12.71 1.30
C THR A 458 9.85 -13.84 1.89
N LYS A 459 8.54 -13.64 1.99
CA LYS A 459 7.49 -14.56 2.47
C LYS A 459 7.53 -14.88 3.98
N PHE A 460 8.70 -15.00 4.60
CA PHE A 460 8.82 -15.47 5.99
C PHE A 460 9.98 -14.83 6.78
N ALA A 461 10.50 -13.67 6.38
CA ALA A 461 11.54 -12.94 7.12
C ALA A 461 11.12 -12.60 8.56
N THR A 462 9.87 -12.18 8.81
CA THR A 462 9.40 -11.88 10.18
C THR A 462 9.37 -13.09 11.10
N LYS A 463 9.30 -14.30 10.52
CA LYS A 463 9.32 -15.56 11.26
C LYS A 463 10.74 -16.05 11.50
N LEU A 464 11.60 -15.94 10.49
CA LEU A 464 12.98 -16.42 10.53
C LEU A 464 13.89 -15.52 11.38
N LEU A 465 13.84 -14.21 11.15
CA LEU A 465 14.67 -13.23 11.84
C LEU A 465 14.03 -12.85 13.18
N LYS A 466 14.87 -12.70 14.20
CA LYS A 466 14.45 -12.32 15.56
C LYS A 466 15.03 -10.97 15.95
N ASP A 467 14.35 -10.29 16.87
CA ASP A 467 14.84 -9.04 17.44
C ASP A 467 16.24 -9.22 18.02
N GLY A 468 17.18 -8.39 17.57
CA GLY A 468 18.57 -8.41 18.02
C GLY A 468 19.53 -9.20 17.12
N ASP A 469 19.03 -10.06 16.22
CA ASP A 469 19.88 -10.78 15.25
C ASP A 469 20.72 -9.76 14.46
N LEU A 470 22.02 -10.02 14.34
CA LEU A 470 22.90 -9.24 13.48
C LEU A 470 22.83 -9.80 12.06
N VAL A 471 22.30 -9.01 11.13
CA VAL A 471 22.04 -9.44 9.75
C VAL A 471 22.77 -8.56 8.76
N GLU A 472 23.32 -9.21 7.72
CA GLU A 472 23.81 -8.60 6.50
C GLU A 472 22.71 -8.62 5.43
N VAL A 473 22.41 -7.46 4.86
CA VAL A 473 21.48 -7.31 3.75
C VAL A 473 22.26 -6.83 2.53
N ASN A 474 22.47 -7.73 1.58
CA ASN A 474 23.05 -7.45 0.29
C ASN A 474 21.94 -7.44 -0.78
N ALA A 475 21.27 -6.30 -0.91
CA ALA A 475 20.23 -6.06 -1.89
C ALA A 475 20.78 -5.86 -3.32
N ASN A 476 22.09 -6.05 -3.56
CA ASN A 476 22.63 -6.19 -4.92
C ASN A 476 22.57 -7.64 -5.40
N HIS A 477 22.64 -8.61 -4.48
CA HIS A 477 22.72 -10.04 -4.80
C HIS A 477 21.54 -10.84 -4.23
N ASN A 478 20.47 -10.15 -3.82
CA ASN A 478 19.28 -10.74 -3.21
C ASN A 478 19.64 -11.69 -2.05
N SER A 479 20.56 -11.26 -1.19
CA SER A 479 21.06 -12.08 -0.10
C SER A 479 20.82 -11.40 1.22
N VAL A 480 20.17 -12.11 2.14
CA VAL A 480 20.06 -11.75 3.54
C VAL A 480 20.66 -12.88 4.36
N ARG A 481 21.67 -12.56 5.18
CA ARG A 481 22.44 -13.55 5.94
C ARG A 481 22.52 -13.14 7.41
N ILE A 482 22.19 -14.07 8.30
CA ILE A 482 22.40 -13.91 9.74
C ILE A 482 23.91 -14.06 9.99
N ILE A 483 24.54 -12.98 10.48
CA ILE A 483 25.95 -12.98 10.90
C ILE A 483 26.06 -13.57 12.31
N ARG A 484 25.15 -13.18 13.20
CA ARG A 484 25.11 -13.61 14.61
C ARG A 484 23.68 -13.55 15.14
N LYS A 485 23.30 -14.56 15.93
CA LYS A 485 22.06 -14.57 16.73
C LYS A 485 22.26 -13.87 18.06
#